data_AF-A0AAW2QUS9-F1
#
_entry.id   AF-A0AAW2QUS9-F1
#
_cell.length_a   1.000
_cell.length_b   1.000
_cell.length_c   1.000
_cell.angle_alpha   90.00
_cell.angle_beta   90.00
_cell.angle_gamma   90.00
#
_symmetry.space_group_name_H-M   'P 1'
#
loop_
_entity.id
_entity.type
_entity.pdbx_description
1 polymer ?
#
loop_
_entity_poly.entity_id
_entity_poly.type
_entity_poly.pdbx_seq_one_letter_code
_entity_poly.pdbx_strand_id
1 'polypeptide(L)'
;MSKLLLFTLLPLSALLFLLTLFSFNIRPTFLDNHSKSPRKIHVYKHVQIAQSTCEGTLYPDLCVSTVAAFPELRRKTLPEIISGTINVTMKEVRASASNCSSLRRKLVKKLEPLDLQALDDCLELFSDTVGELKRILAELSAGSSADKYYDDLQTLLSGAMTNQDTCLDGFAYSKNNTRQLIQGRLKRITKHMSNSLAMVKKLKKRSKKKPVHGEEFPEYGQMKDGYPTWLKKNDRRLLQTATNATKYDLVVAQDGSGNFTTINEALAAAPNNSDTRSVVDGWTTFRSSTVAVLGNGFIAKGITFENYAGPSKHQAVALRSGADFSAFYQCSFVAYQDTLYVHSLRQFYRECDIYGTIDFIFGNAAVVFQNSNLYARRPNDNQQNIFTAQGREDPNQNTGISILNCKVAAAADLIPVLSQFRTFLGRPWKQYSRTVFMFSKMESVVDPRGWLEWNGTFALDTLYYGEYMNRGPGSNTSARVTWPGYRVINSSTEASQFTVANFIQGNQWLPATTIPFYPNLTATSAI
;
A
#
# COMPACT_ATOMS: atom_id res chain seq x y z
N MET A 1 23.17 -70.28 10.85
CA MET A 1 24.33 -69.67 10.18
C MET A 1 24.31 -68.17 10.54
N SER A 2 24.80 -67.80 11.73
CA SER A 2 26.17 -67.29 12.00
C SER A 2 26.40 -65.93 11.30
N LYS A 3 26.21 -64.77 11.96
CA LYS A 3 27.00 -64.08 13.03
C LYS A 3 27.66 -62.81 12.41
N LEU A 4 27.29 -61.60 12.89
CA LEU A 4 28.13 -60.61 13.63
C LEU A 4 29.13 -59.81 12.73
N LEU A 5 29.54 -58.55 12.92
CA LEU A 5 29.58 -57.58 14.04
C LEU A 5 29.96 -56.18 13.47
N LEU A 6 29.38 -55.12 14.06
CA LEU A 6 29.96 -53.83 14.54
C LEU A 6 31.07 -53.08 13.73
N PHE A 7 30.89 -51.80 13.32
CA PHE A 7 30.91 -50.50 14.03
C PHE A 7 32.30 -49.78 14.08
N THR A 8 32.24 -48.44 14.15
CA THR A 8 33.25 -47.40 14.48
C THR A 8 34.00 -46.76 13.29
N LEU A 9 33.81 -45.47 12.94
CA LEU A 9 34.01 -44.16 13.60
C LEU A 9 35.41 -43.53 13.33
N LEU A 10 35.39 -42.39 12.60
CA LEU A 10 36.27 -41.19 12.54
C LEU A 10 37.42 -41.08 13.59
N PRO A 11 38.55 -40.33 13.37
CA PRO A 11 38.49 -38.86 13.13
C PRO A 11 39.74 -38.10 12.55
N LEU A 12 39.55 -36.78 12.37
CA LEU A 12 40.41 -35.59 12.58
C LEU A 12 41.92 -35.53 12.20
N SER A 13 42.23 -34.52 11.36
CA SER A 13 43.23 -33.43 11.49
C SER A 13 44.67 -33.63 12.03
N ALA A 14 45.58 -32.94 11.32
CA ALA A 14 46.74 -32.16 11.80
C ALA A 14 48.13 -32.82 11.90
N LEU A 15 49.11 -32.21 11.21
CA LEU A 15 50.46 -31.77 11.65
C LEU A 15 51.36 -31.63 10.40
N LEU A 16 51.73 -30.41 9.99
CA LEU A 16 52.89 -29.61 10.43
C LEU A 16 54.23 -30.03 9.79
N PHE A 17 54.85 -29.00 9.19
CA PHE A 17 56.28 -28.72 9.11
C PHE A 17 57.20 -29.72 8.40
N LEU A 18 57.80 -29.25 7.29
CA LEU A 18 59.26 -29.20 7.19
C LEU A 18 59.70 -28.17 6.12
N LEU A 19 60.56 -27.26 6.60
CA LEU A 19 61.66 -26.60 5.88
C LEU A 19 61.36 -25.31 5.11
N THR A 20 61.28 -24.23 5.91
CA THR A 20 62.00 -22.99 5.62
C THR A 20 63.52 -23.24 5.62
N LEU A 21 64.24 -22.64 4.66
CA LEU A 21 65.52 -21.92 4.78
C LEU A 21 66.35 -22.10 3.50
N PHE A 22 66.29 -21.11 2.60
CA PHE A 22 67.48 -20.57 1.94
C PHE A 22 67.16 -19.13 1.51
N SER A 23 67.55 -18.20 2.38
CA SER A 23 67.63 -16.78 2.07
C SER A 23 69.01 -16.51 1.51
N PHE A 24 69.12 -15.96 0.30
CA PHE A 24 70.27 -15.14 -0.07
C PHE A 24 69.81 -13.89 -0.83
N ASN A 25 70.36 -12.78 -0.33
CA ASN A 25 70.12 -11.40 -0.67
C ASN A 25 70.52 -11.05 -2.11
N ILE A 26 69.65 -10.32 -2.82
CA ILE A 26 70.08 -9.32 -3.81
C ILE A 26 69.22 -8.07 -3.60
N ARG A 27 69.85 -6.96 -3.20
CA ARG A 27 69.34 -5.59 -3.44
C ARG A 27 69.88 -5.15 -4.80
N PRO A 28 69.10 -4.37 -5.56
CA PRO A 28 69.54 -2.99 -5.74
C PRO A 28 68.39 -1.95 -5.69
N THR A 29 68.71 -0.85 -5.00
CA THR A 29 68.41 0.57 -5.29
C THR A 29 67.12 0.97 -6.00
N PHE A 30 66.33 1.76 -5.26
CA PHE A 30 65.33 2.72 -5.71
C PHE A 30 65.81 3.61 -6.88
N LEU A 31 64.99 3.71 -7.93
CA LEU A 31 64.71 4.97 -8.61
C LEU A 31 63.20 5.06 -8.84
N ASP A 32 62.65 6.15 -8.32
CA ASP A 32 61.23 6.48 -8.25
C ASP A 32 60.74 7.12 -9.56
N ASN A 33 59.41 7.13 -9.70
CA ASN A 33 58.57 7.94 -10.58
C ASN A 33 58.38 7.55 -12.07
N HIS A 34 57.23 6.90 -12.33
CA HIS A 34 56.09 7.66 -12.90
C HIS A 34 54.74 6.98 -12.59
N SER A 35 53.92 7.72 -11.84
CA SER A 35 52.52 7.48 -11.49
C SER A 35 51.63 6.95 -12.63
N LYS A 36 50.94 5.82 -12.37
CA LYS A 36 49.56 5.55 -12.82
C LYS A 36 48.79 4.76 -11.76
N SER A 37 48.16 5.45 -10.80
CA SER A 37 47.02 4.88 -10.08
C SER A 37 46.05 5.95 -9.59
N PRO A 38 44.87 6.06 -10.24
CA PRO A 38 43.70 6.60 -9.55
C PRO A 38 42.43 5.73 -9.65
N ARG A 39 42.37 4.69 -10.50
CA ARG A 39 41.09 3.99 -10.77
C ARG A 39 40.61 3.03 -9.66
N LYS A 40 41.48 2.20 -9.06
CA LYS A 40 41.05 1.18 -8.08
C LYS A 40 40.56 1.76 -6.74
N ILE A 41 41.25 2.78 -6.21
CA ILE A 41 40.85 3.49 -4.97
C ILE A 41 39.54 4.26 -5.19
N HIS A 42 39.31 4.75 -6.42
CA HIS A 42 38.11 5.52 -6.74
C HIS A 42 36.85 4.63 -6.83
N VAL A 43 36.96 3.44 -7.41
CA VAL A 43 35.88 2.44 -7.48
C VAL A 43 35.49 1.94 -6.08
N TYR A 44 36.47 1.63 -5.21
CA TYR A 44 36.22 1.11 -3.86
C TYR A 44 35.39 2.09 -2.99
N LYS A 45 35.77 3.37 -2.96
CA LYS A 45 35.04 4.42 -2.22
C LYS A 45 33.67 4.76 -2.84
N HIS A 46 33.48 4.55 -4.15
CA HIS A 46 32.18 4.77 -4.84
C HIS A 46 31.17 3.70 -4.42
N VAL A 47 31.59 2.43 -4.43
CA VAL A 47 30.79 1.29 -3.97
C VAL A 47 30.47 1.39 -2.47
N GLN A 48 31.40 1.87 -1.65
CA GLN A 48 31.18 2.04 -0.21
C GLN A 48 30.04 3.03 0.12
N ILE A 49 29.90 4.13 -0.64
CA ILE A 49 28.78 5.08 -0.46
C ILE A 49 27.46 4.43 -0.86
N ALA A 50 27.44 3.65 -1.95
CA ALA A 50 26.26 2.90 -2.34
C ALA A 50 25.86 1.88 -1.25
N GLN A 51 26.82 1.14 -0.69
CA GLN A 51 26.59 0.21 0.42
C GLN A 51 25.99 0.89 1.65
N SER A 52 26.59 2.00 2.11
CA SER A 52 26.08 2.77 3.25
C SER A 52 24.67 3.33 2.98
N THR A 53 24.43 3.82 1.77
CA THR A 53 23.11 4.34 1.38
C THR A 53 22.05 3.23 1.36
N CYS A 54 22.43 2.03 0.93
CA CYS A 54 21.55 0.86 0.82
C CYS A 54 21.44 0.02 2.10
N GLU A 55 22.16 0.37 3.16
CA GLU A 55 22.08 -0.31 4.45
C GLU A 55 20.63 -0.27 5.00
N GLY A 56 20.11 -1.43 5.45
CA GLY A 56 18.75 -1.55 5.96
C GLY A 56 17.64 -1.64 4.90
N THR A 57 18.00 -1.68 3.61
CA THR A 57 17.04 -1.96 2.53
C THR A 57 16.72 -3.46 2.44
N LEU A 58 15.52 -3.83 1.98
CA LEU A 58 15.12 -5.23 1.83
C LEU A 58 15.80 -5.94 0.65
N TYR A 59 16.25 -5.17 -0.36
CA TYR A 59 16.90 -5.71 -1.55
C TYR A 59 18.26 -5.01 -1.77
N PRO A 60 19.25 -5.26 -0.88
CA PRO A 60 20.50 -4.52 -0.84
C PRO A 60 21.32 -4.64 -2.12
N ASP A 61 21.39 -5.83 -2.74
CA ASP A 61 22.15 -6.02 -3.99
C ASP A 61 21.56 -5.20 -5.15
N LEU A 62 20.24 -5.17 -5.26
CA LEU A 62 19.55 -4.35 -6.27
C LEU A 62 19.76 -2.85 -5.98
N CYS A 63 19.71 -2.45 -4.71
CA CYS A 63 19.97 -1.08 -4.32
C CYS A 63 21.40 -0.66 -4.70
N VAL A 64 22.41 -1.42 -4.26
CA VAL A 64 23.82 -1.11 -4.46
C VAL A 64 24.16 -1.07 -5.95
N SER A 65 23.72 -2.07 -6.72
CA SER A 65 23.95 -2.09 -8.18
C SER A 65 23.33 -0.89 -8.90
N THR A 66 22.19 -0.39 -8.42
CA THR A 66 21.52 0.78 -8.99
C THR A 66 22.23 2.08 -8.61
N VAL A 67 22.50 2.27 -7.32
CA VAL A 67 23.11 3.51 -6.80
C VAL A 67 24.56 3.65 -7.28
N ALA A 68 25.32 2.55 -7.33
CA ALA A 68 26.68 2.55 -7.84
C ALA A 68 26.79 2.88 -9.34
N ALA A 69 25.68 2.82 -10.09
CA ALA A 69 25.65 3.24 -11.50
C ALA A 69 25.50 4.76 -11.66
N PHE A 70 25.27 5.53 -10.59
CA PHE A 70 25.06 6.97 -10.70
C PHE A 70 26.37 7.74 -10.94
N PRO A 71 26.40 8.66 -11.91
CA PRO A 71 27.55 9.52 -12.15
C PRO A 71 27.76 10.46 -10.96
N GLU A 72 29.02 10.74 -10.63
CA GLU A 72 29.39 11.67 -9.54
C GLU A 72 28.70 11.37 -8.20
N LEU A 73 28.41 10.09 -7.89
CA LEU A 73 27.67 9.66 -6.68
C LEU A 73 28.18 10.32 -5.38
N ARG A 74 29.50 10.53 -5.27
CA ARG A 74 30.13 11.14 -4.09
C ARG A 74 29.66 12.57 -3.78
N ARG A 75 29.20 13.29 -4.80
CA ARG A 75 28.74 14.67 -4.68
C ARG A 75 27.23 14.74 -4.43
N LYS A 76 26.52 13.60 -4.49
CA LYS A 76 25.07 13.54 -4.33
C LYS A 76 24.68 13.44 -2.87
N THR A 77 23.73 14.26 -2.47
CA THR A 77 23.00 14.18 -1.21
C THR A 77 22.03 12.99 -1.24
N LEU A 78 21.54 12.58 -0.06
CA LEU A 78 20.55 11.50 0.04
C LEU A 78 19.28 11.77 -0.80
N PRO A 79 18.65 12.97 -0.78
CA PRO A 79 17.53 13.28 -1.67
C PRO A 79 17.86 13.14 -3.16
N GLU A 80 19.06 13.51 -3.59
CA GLU A 80 19.49 13.35 -4.99
C GLU A 80 19.72 11.88 -5.37
N ILE A 81 20.22 11.05 -4.43
CA ILE A 81 20.36 9.61 -4.65
C ILE A 81 18.98 8.94 -4.74
N ILE A 82 18.05 9.31 -3.86
CA ILE A 82 16.66 8.84 -3.93
C ILE A 82 16.06 9.26 -5.27
N SER A 83 16.18 10.53 -5.66
CA SER A 83 15.69 11.04 -6.95
C SER A 83 16.27 10.28 -8.15
N GLY A 84 17.55 9.90 -8.09
CA GLY A 84 18.18 9.04 -9.10
C GLY A 84 17.51 7.66 -9.20
N THR A 85 17.24 7.04 -8.05
CA THR A 85 16.55 5.74 -7.97
C THR A 85 15.10 5.82 -8.46
N ILE A 86 14.39 6.90 -8.12
CA ILE A 86 13.03 7.17 -8.61
C ILE A 86 13.01 7.34 -10.13
N ASN A 87 13.99 8.03 -10.71
CA ASN A 87 14.12 8.16 -12.16
C ASN A 87 14.38 6.82 -12.86
N VAL A 88 15.18 5.92 -12.27
CA VAL A 88 15.37 4.56 -12.77
C VAL A 88 14.04 3.79 -12.72
N THR A 89 13.36 3.82 -11.57
CA THR A 89 12.07 3.17 -11.35
C THR A 89 11.02 3.65 -12.37
N MET A 90 10.94 4.96 -12.63
CA MET A 90 10.02 5.55 -13.59
C MET A 90 10.29 5.06 -15.03
N LYS A 91 11.55 4.83 -15.42
CA LYS A 91 11.88 4.22 -16.73
C LYS A 91 11.38 2.78 -16.81
N GLU A 92 11.49 2.02 -15.72
CA GLU A 92 11.05 0.63 -15.66
C GLU A 92 9.53 0.50 -15.71
N VAL A 93 8.81 1.39 -15.03
CA VAL A 93 7.35 1.50 -15.11
C VAL A 93 6.92 1.78 -16.55
N ARG A 94 7.52 2.77 -17.22
CA ARG A 94 7.22 3.08 -18.64
C ARG A 94 7.53 1.92 -19.58
N ALA A 95 8.62 1.21 -19.35
CA ALA A 95 8.97 0.02 -20.12
C ALA A 95 7.95 -1.12 -19.91
N SER A 96 7.44 -1.27 -18.68
CA SER A 96 6.42 -2.28 -18.34
C SER A 96 5.05 -1.93 -18.91
N ALA A 97 4.66 -0.65 -18.90
CA ALA A 97 3.47 -0.16 -19.59
C ALA A 97 3.56 -0.41 -21.11
N SER A 98 4.71 -0.12 -21.72
CA SER A 98 4.94 -0.41 -23.15
C SER A 98 4.85 -1.91 -23.45
N ASN A 99 5.37 -2.75 -22.55
CA ASN A 99 5.27 -4.20 -22.66
C ASN A 99 3.81 -4.70 -22.56
N CYS A 100 3.04 -4.21 -21.58
CA CYS A 100 1.62 -4.56 -21.43
C CYS A 100 0.80 -4.09 -22.65
N SER A 101 1.02 -2.86 -23.14
CA SER A 101 0.40 -2.36 -24.36
C SER A 101 0.72 -3.25 -25.58
N SER A 102 1.98 -3.70 -25.70
CA SER A 102 2.37 -4.63 -26.76
C SER A 102 1.73 -6.01 -26.61
N LEU A 103 1.65 -6.56 -25.38
CA LEU A 103 1.02 -7.85 -25.13
C LEU A 103 -0.46 -7.80 -25.48
N ARG A 104 -1.16 -6.79 -24.98
CA ARG A 104 -2.56 -6.52 -25.28
C ARG A 104 -2.81 -6.48 -26.77
N ARG A 105 -2.01 -5.71 -27.52
CA ARG A 105 -2.19 -5.56 -28.99
C ARG A 105 -1.88 -6.85 -29.77
N LYS A 106 -0.80 -7.55 -29.43
CA LYS A 106 -0.35 -8.74 -30.16
C LYS A 106 -1.20 -9.98 -29.85
N LEU A 107 -1.72 -10.07 -28.63
CA LEU A 107 -2.43 -11.24 -28.14
C LEU A 107 -3.95 -10.98 -27.99
N VAL A 108 -4.48 -9.87 -28.51
CA VAL A 108 -5.90 -9.51 -28.38
C VAL A 108 -6.87 -10.62 -28.80
N LYS A 109 -6.51 -11.41 -29.82
CA LYS A 109 -7.33 -12.54 -30.32
C LYS A 109 -7.12 -13.84 -29.55
N LYS A 110 -6.11 -13.90 -28.66
CA LYS A 110 -5.69 -15.11 -27.92
C LYS A 110 -5.94 -15.02 -26.43
N LEU A 111 -6.08 -13.81 -25.89
CA LEU A 111 -6.32 -13.58 -24.47
C LEU A 111 -7.81 -13.61 -24.17
N GLU A 112 -8.13 -14.16 -23.01
CA GLU A 112 -9.47 -14.11 -22.45
C GLU A 112 -9.86 -12.65 -22.15
N PRO A 113 -11.16 -12.29 -22.18
CA PRO A 113 -11.62 -10.94 -21.87
C PRO A 113 -11.13 -10.40 -20.52
N LEU A 114 -11.01 -11.27 -19.51
CA LEU A 114 -10.50 -10.91 -18.19
C LEU A 114 -9.00 -10.57 -18.21
N ASP A 115 -8.20 -11.27 -19.01
CA ASP A 115 -6.77 -10.95 -19.18
C ASP A 115 -6.58 -9.60 -19.88
N LEU A 116 -7.44 -9.28 -20.84
CA LEU A 116 -7.42 -7.99 -21.53
C LEU A 116 -7.79 -6.86 -20.57
N GLN A 117 -8.82 -7.05 -19.74
CA GLN A 117 -9.17 -6.09 -18.70
C GLN A 117 -8.06 -5.91 -17.67
N ALA A 118 -7.42 -7.00 -17.21
CA ALA A 118 -6.30 -6.92 -16.30
C ALA A 118 -5.07 -6.20 -16.91
N LEU A 119 -4.82 -6.35 -18.21
CA LEU A 119 -3.81 -5.55 -18.91
C LEU A 119 -4.19 -4.06 -18.96
N ASP A 120 -5.47 -3.73 -19.16
CA ASP A 120 -5.97 -2.36 -19.12
C ASP A 120 -5.87 -1.76 -17.71
N ASP A 121 -6.15 -2.55 -16.66
CA ASP A 121 -5.93 -2.17 -15.25
C ASP A 121 -4.45 -1.81 -15.01
N CYS A 122 -3.54 -2.66 -15.48
CA CYS A 122 -2.11 -2.38 -15.36
C CYS A 122 -1.72 -1.06 -16.02
N LEU A 123 -2.24 -0.74 -17.20
CA LEU A 123 -1.91 0.50 -17.91
C LEU A 123 -2.37 1.75 -17.14
N GLU A 124 -3.56 1.69 -16.54
CA GLU A 124 -4.06 2.74 -15.65
C GLU A 124 -3.18 2.89 -14.41
N LEU A 125 -2.92 1.78 -13.71
CA LEU A 125 -2.10 1.75 -12.51
C LEU A 125 -0.65 2.20 -12.75
N PHE A 126 -0.07 1.90 -13.92
CA PHE A 126 1.24 2.43 -14.31
C PHE A 126 1.22 3.94 -14.56
N SER A 127 0.11 4.47 -15.10
CA SER A 127 -0.04 5.92 -15.28
C SER A 127 -0.08 6.62 -13.92
N ASP A 128 -0.89 6.11 -12.99
CA ASP A 128 -0.99 6.63 -11.62
C ASP A 128 0.36 6.59 -10.91
N THR A 129 1.04 5.44 -11.02
CA THR A 129 2.42 5.26 -10.53
C THR A 129 3.37 6.33 -11.08
N VAL A 130 3.32 6.63 -12.39
CA VAL A 130 4.18 7.68 -12.96
C VAL A 130 3.81 9.06 -12.40
N GLY A 131 2.53 9.33 -12.14
CA GLY A 131 2.07 10.56 -11.48
C GLY A 131 2.65 10.70 -10.06
N GLU A 132 2.55 9.65 -9.25
CA GLU A 132 3.09 9.60 -7.89
C GLU A 132 4.62 9.79 -7.88
N LEU A 133 5.34 9.08 -8.76
CA LEU A 133 6.80 9.20 -8.87
C LEU A 133 7.24 10.61 -9.32
N LYS A 134 6.46 11.29 -10.16
CA LYS A 134 6.73 12.69 -10.53
C LYS A 134 6.54 13.63 -9.34
N ARG A 135 5.49 13.42 -8.53
CA ARG A 135 5.26 14.21 -7.31
C ARG A 135 6.41 14.03 -6.31
N ILE A 136 6.87 12.80 -6.11
CA ILE A 136 8.06 12.48 -5.30
C ILE A 136 9.29 13.26 -5.78
N LEU A 137 9.55 13.29 -7.10
CA LEU A 137 10.68 14.05 -7.66
C LEU A 137 10.56 15.56 -7.40
N ALA A 138 9.36 16.12 -7.48
CA ALA A 138 9.12 17.52 -7.17
C ALA A 138 9.40 17.83 -5.70
N GLU A 139 8.90 17.00 -4.77
CA GLU A 139 9.10 17.15 -3.33
C GLU A 139 10.58 16.98 -2.92
N LEU A 140 11.29 16.03 -3.52
CA LEU A 140 12.74 15.84 -3.29
C LEU A 140 13.59 16.98 -3.88
N SER A 141 13.11 17.64 -4.94
CA SER A 141 13.81 18.78 -5.56
C SER A 141 13.68 20.08 -4.76
N ALA A 142 12.80 20.14 -3.75
CA ALA A 142 12.60 21.30 -2.87
C ALA A 142 13.78 21.57 -1.91
N GLY A 143 14.94 20.91 -2.10
CA GLY A 143 16.19 21.22 -1.42
C GLY A 143 16.20 20.85 0.08
N SER A 144 16.61 21.80 0.93
CA SER A 144 16.86 21.62 2.37
C SER A 144 15.62 21.30 3.23
N SER A 145 14.44 21.16 2.62
CA SER A 145 13.15 20.87 3.26
C SER A 145 12.57 19.49 2.90
N ALA A 146 13.34 18.59 2.29
CA ALA A 146 12.85 17.24 1.91
C ALA A 146 12.36 16.40 3.11
N ASP A 147 12.83 16.70 4.33
CA ASP A 147 12.34 16.09 5.57
C ASP A 147 10.92 16.52 5.93
N LYS A 148 10.46 17.70 5.49
CA LYS A 148 9.06 18.15 5.66
C LYS A 148 8.08 17.28 4.89
N TYR A 149 8.49 16.80 3.72
CA TYR A 149 7.67 15.94 2.84
C TYR A 149 7.78 14.45 3.18
N TYR A 150 8.42 14.09 4.30
CA TYR A 150 8.68 12.70 4.66
C TYR A 150 7.44 11.80 4.58
N ASP A 151 6.31 12.23 5.17
CA ASP A 151 5.08 11.44 5.19
C ASP A 151 4.44 11.33 3.80
N ASP A 152 4.53 12.38 2.98
CA ASP A 152 4.07 12.38 1.58
C ASP A 152 4.91 11.42 0.72
N LEU A 153 6.24 11.48 0.83
CA LEU A 153 7.16 10.59 0.15
C LEU A 153 6.88 9.12 0.48
N GLN A 154 6.61 8.80 1.76
CA GLN A 154 6.24 7.45 2.16
C GLN A 154 4.88 7.02 1.60
N THR A 155 3.89 7.91 1.65
CA THR A 155 2.53 7.64 1.18
C THR A 155 2.53 7.37 -0.33
N LEU A 156 3.17 8.23 -1.11
CA LEU A 156 3.24 8.12 -2.57
C LEU A 156 4.02 6.87 -3.01
N LEU A 157 5.14 6.55 -2.37
CA LEU A 157 5.87 5.32 -2.66
C LEU A 157 5.06 4.07 -2.29
N SER A 158 4.30 4.12 -1.19
CA SER A 158 3.45 3.02 -0.77
C SER A 158 2.28 2.81 -1.74
N GLY A 159 1.66 3.88 -2.24
CA GLY A 159 0.66 3.86 -3.30
C GLY A 159 1.20 3.26 -4.60
N ALA A 160 2.36 3.75 -5.04
CA ALA A 160 3.03 3.28 -6.25
C ALA A 160 3.34 1.77 -6.23
N MET A 161 3.73 1.23 -5.07
CA MET A 161 3.92 -0.21 -4.86
C MET A 161 2.59 -0.96 -4.93
N THR A 162 1.56 -0.46 -4.25
CA THR A 162 0.22 -1.03 -4.25
C THR A 162 -0.37 -1.12 -5.66
N ASN A 163 -0.06 -0.14 -6.52
CA ASN A 163 -0.45 -0.14 -7.92
C ASN A 163 0.17 -1.32 -8.70
N GLN A 164 1.42 -1.70 -8.39
CA GLN A 164 2.07 -2.86 -9.02
C GLN A 164 1.42 -4.17 -8.58
N ASP A 165 1.11 -4.29 -7.30
CA ASP A 165 0.52 -5.48 -6.71
C ASP A 165 -0.92 -5.69 -7.23
N THR A 166 -1.69 -4.60 -7.32
CA THR A 166 -3.04 -4.59 -7.89
C THR A 166 -3.04 -4.99 -9.36
N CYS A 167 -2.09 -4.48 -10.14
CA CYS A 167 -1.90 -4.86 -11.55
C CYS A 167 -1.66 -6.37 -11.66
N LEU A 168 -0.83 -6.94 -10.78
CA LEU A 168 -0.58 -8.37 -10.79
C LEU A 168 -1.82 -9.17 -10.34
N ASP A 169 -2.55 -8.70 -9.33
CA ASP A 169 -3.75 -9.34 -8.78
C ASP A 169 -4.93 -9.36 -9.75
N GLY A 170 -4.99 -8.43 -10.72
CA GLY A 170 -5.94 -8.50 -11.84
C GLY A 170 -5.88 -9.82 -12.62
N PHE A 171 -4.74 -10.52 -12.59
CA PHE A 171 -4.56 -11.83 -13.24
C PHE A 171 -4.76 -13.02 -12.30
N ALA A 172 -5.36 -12.85 -11.12
CA ALA A 172 -5.56 -13.95 -10.16
C ALA A 172 -6.39 -15.12 -10.74
N TYR A 173 -7.32 -14.81 -11.64
CA TYR A 173 -8.18 -15.79 -12.33
C TYR A 173 -7.74 -16.05 -13.78
N SER A 174 -6.57 -15.55 -14.18
CA SER A 174 -6.01 -15.80 -15.51
C SER A 174 -5.71 -17.29 -15.68
N LYS A 175 -6.23 -17.88 -16.76
CA LYS A 175 -5.91 -19.26 -17.16
C LYS A 175 -4.65 -19.34 -18.01
N ASN A 176 -4.14 -18.20 -18.47
CA ASN A 176 -2.99 -18.09 -19.36
C ASN A 176 -1.72 -17.72 -18.59
N ASN A 177 -0.58 -17.87 -19.26
CA ASN A 177 0.72 -17.48 -18.68
C ASN A 177 0.95 -15.95 -18.66
N THR A 178 -0.07 -15.13 -18.94
CA THR A 178 0.03 -13.66 -19.00
C THR A 178 0.58 -13.08 -17.71
N ARG A 179 0.12 -13.58 -16.55
CA ARG A 179 0.64 -13.20 -15.22
C ARG A 179 2.15 -13.39 -15.13
N GLN A 180 2.65 -14.55 -15.57
CA GLN A 180 4.07 -14.89 -15.50
C GLN A 180 4.94 -14.00 -16.41
N LEU A 181 4.41 -13.60 -17.57
CA LEU A 181 5.12 -12.74 -18.52
C LEU A 181 5.42 -11.35 -17.98
N ILE A 182 4.55 -10.81 -17.12
CA ILE A 182 4.70 -9.45 -16.57
C ILE A 182 5.25 -9.43 -15.14
N GLN A 183 5.04 -10.50 -14.36
CA GLN A 183 5.37 -10.55 -12.93
C GLN A 183 6.83 -10.20 -12.62
N GLY A 184 7.77 -10.66 -13.46
CA GLY A 184 9.19 -10.37 -13.24
C GLY A 184 9.52 -8.88 -13.29
N ARG A 185 8.86 -8.12 -14.19
CA ARG A 185 9.04 -6.67 -14.32
C ARG A 185 8.43 -5.93 -13.14
N LEU A 186 7.19 -6.28 -12.78
CA LEU A 186 6.49 -5.71 -11.63
C LEU A 186 7.27 -5.92 -10.33
N LYS A 187 7.72 -7.15 -10.06
CA LYS A 187 8.56 -7.44 -8.89
C LYS A 187 9.82 -6.60 -8.86
N ARG A 188 10.46 -6.34 -10.00
CA ARG A 188 11.65 -5.49 -10.05
C ARG A 188 11.33 -4.04 -9.69
N ILE A 189 10.23 -3.50 -10.21
CA ILE A 189 9.73 -2.15 -9.87
C ILE A 189 9.43 -2.05 -8.37
N THR A 190 8.65 -3.00 -7.82
CA THR A 190 8.30 -3.05 -6.39
C THR A 190 9.56 -3.09 -5.51
N LYS A 191 10.59 -3.85 -5.90
CA LYS A 191 11.88 -3.90 -5.18
C LYS A 191 12.63 -2.56 -5.18
N HIS A 192 12.62 -1.81 -6.29
CA HIS A 192 13.22 -0.47 -6.33
C HIS A 192 12.45 0.53 -5.45
N MET A 193 11.12 0.47 -5.44
CA MET A 193 10.30 1.31 -4.56
C MET A 193 10.49 0.96 -3.09
N SER A 194 10.57 -0.33 -2.75
CA SER A 194 10.91 -0.82 -1.40
C SER A 194 12.25 -0.27 -0.90
N ASN A 195 13.30 -0.37 -1.72
CA ASN A 195 14.60 0.21 -1.38
C ASN A 195 14.50 1.74 -1.23
N SER A 196 13.70 2.41 -2.07
CA SER A 196 13.46 3.85 -1.97
C SER A 196 12.76 4.23 -0.67
N LEU A 197 11.75 3.48 -0.22
CA LEU A 197 11.09 3.67 1.09
C LEU A 197 12.09 3.55 2.24
N ALA A 198 12.94 2.53 2.22
CA ALA A 198 13.98 2.35 3.23
C ALA A 198 15.03 3.49 3.23
N MET A 199 15.37 4.05 2.06
CA MET A 199 16.21 5.25 1.98
C MET A 199 15.49 6.51 2.49
N VAL A 200 14.21 6.70 2.16
CA VAL A 200 13.39 7.83 2.66
C VAL A 200 13.32 7.83 4.18
N LYS A 201 13.28 6.66 4.83
CA LYS A 201 13.38 6.53 6.30
C LYS A 201 14.60 7.23 6.91
N LYS A 202 15.71 7.33 6.16
CA LYS A 202 16.95 8.00 6.60
C LYS A 202 16.88 9.54 6.50
N LEU A 203 15.89 10.10 5.80
CA LEU A 203 15.68 11.56 5.72
C LEU A 203 15.17 12.13 7.05
N LYS A 204 14.45 11.34 7.84
CA LYS A 204 13.98 11.74 9.16
C LYS A 204 15.18 11.94 10.07
N LYS A 205 15.59 13.19 10.31
CA LYS A 205 16.63 13.52 11.30
C LYS A 205 16.24 12.87 12.63
N ARG A 206 17.16 12.14 13.28
CA ARG A 206 17.00 11.66 14.66
C ARG A 206 16.82 12.88 15.57
N SER A 207 15.58 13.34 15.75
CA SER A 207 15.29 14.47 16.61
C SER A 207 15.48 14.06 18.08
N LYS A 208 16.49 14.64 18.73
CA LYS A 208 16.57 14.66 20.19
C LYS A 208 15.63 15.78 20.69
N LYS A 209 14.46 15.37 21.19
CA LYS A 209 13.57 16.01 22.20
C LYS A 209 12.63 17.21 21.86
N LYS A 210 11.45 17.03 22.48
CA LYS A 210 10.45 17.90 23.16
C LYS A 210 9.45 18.77 22.36
N PRO A 211 8.18 18.82 22.83
CA PRO A 211 7.06 19.44 22.12
C PRO A 211 6.96 20.93 22.43
N VAL A 212 6.66 21.75 21.43
CA VAL A 212 6.25 23.15 21.63
C VAL A 212 5.09 23.45 20.70
N HIS A 213 4.10 24.15 21.28
CA HIS A 213 2.87 24.66 20.67
C HIS A 213 3.13 25.67 19.55
N GLY A 214 2.24 25.64 18.56
CA GLY A 214 1.64 26.79 17.85
C GLY A 214 2.56 27.71 17.06
N GLU A 215 2.37 27.78 15.75
CA GLU A 215 2.06 29.01 15.00
C GLU A 215 1.82 28.70 13.51
N GLU A 216 1.06 29.59 12.89
CA GLU A 216 0.42 29.55 11.56
C GLU A 216 1.42 29.63 10.37
N PHE A 217 0.87 29.86 9.16
CA PHE A 217 1.49 30.37 7.90
C PHE A 217 1.55 29.36 6.72
N PRO A 218 1.67 29.81 5.44
CA PRO A 218 0.54 29.93 4.50
C PRO A 218 0.91 29.29 3.15
N GLU A 219 0.56 28.02 2.92
CA GLU A 219 1.21 27.23 1.86
C GLU A 219 0.24 26.62 0.84
N TYR A 220 -0.60 27.45 0.22
CA TYR A 220 -1.11 27.15 -1.12
C TYR A 220 -1.08 28.43 -1.94
N GLY A 221 -0.16 28.50 -2.91
CA GLY A 221 -0.15 29.58 -3.89
C GLY A 221 -1.45 29.65 -4.68
N GLN A 222 -1.67 30.78 -5.37
CA GLN A 222 -2.87 31.05 -6.17
C GLN A 222 -3.19 29.89 -7.12
N MET A 223 -4.43 29.41 -7.06
CA MET A 223 -5.02 28.41 -7.95
C MET A 223 -5.62 29.11 -9.16
N LYS A 224 -5.45 28.52 -10.36
CA LYS A 224 -6.13 28.99 -11.57
C LYS A 224 -6.62 27.80 -12.39
N ASP A 225 -7.90 27.77 -12.68
CA ASP A 225 -8.59 26.68 -13.42
C ASP A 225 -8.42 25.30 -12.75
N GLY A 226 -8.47 25.24 -11.42
CA GLY A 226 -8.36 23.99 -10.65
C GLY A 226 -6.94 23.44 -10.46
N TYR A 227 -5.89 24.18 -10.86
CA TYR A 227 -4.50 23.73 -10.70
C TYR A 227 -3.57 24.77 -10.05
N PRO A 228 -2.50 24.32 -9.36
CA PRO A 228 -1.41 25.20 -8.94
C PRO A 228 -0.73 25.87 -10.14
N THR A 229 -0.42 27.16 -10.00
CA THR A 229 0.13 28.01 -11.07
C THR A 229 1.50 27.57 -11.60
N TRP A 230 2.24 26.74 -10.86
CA TRP A 230 3.52 26.18 -11.29
C TRP A 230 3.41 24.97 -12.24
N LEU A 231 2.20 24.41 -12.44
CA LEU A 231 1.94 23.27 -13.33
C LEU A 231 1.68 23.73 -14.78
N LYS A 232 2.63 23.46 -15.68
CA LYS A 232 2.63 23.92 -17.09
C LYS A 232 1.62 23.16 -17.97
N LYS A 233 1.04 23.83 -18.97
CA LYS A 233 0.02 23.26 -19.90
C LYS A 233 0.44 21.95 -20.60
N ASN A 234 1.70 21.79 -20.97
CA ASN A 234 2.19 20.55 -21.62
C ASN A 234 2.26 19.36 -20.66
N ASP A 235 2.50 19.61 -19.37
CA ASP A 235 2.49 18.58 -18.33
C ASP A 235 1.07 18.13 -17.98
N ARG A 236 0.07 19.01 -18.16
CA ARG A 236 -1.37 18.70 -18.05
C ARG A 236 -1.82 17.71 -19.13
N ARG A 237 -1.36 17.87 -20.37
CA ARG A 237 -1.67 16.97 -21.51
C ARG A 237 -1.13 15.55 -21.31
N LEU A 238 -0.04 15.40 -20.55
CA LEU A 238 0.59 14.12 -20.20
C LEU A 238 -0.13 13.38 -19.07
N LEU A 239 -0.89 14.09 -18.22
CA LEU A 239 -1.80 13.51 -17.24
C LEU A 239 -3.13 13.08 -17.88
N GLN A 240 -3.48 13.67 -19.02
CA GLN A 240 -4.69 13.36 -19.78
C GLN A 240 -4.49 12.32 -20.90
N THR A 241 -3.27 11.80 -21.12
CA THR A 241 -3.02 10.83 -22.22
C THR A 241 -3.20 9.36 -21.84
N ALA A 242 -3.54 9.05 -20.59
CA ALA A 242 -3.83 7.69 -20.14
C ALA A 242 -5.33 7.32 -20.16
N THR A 243 -6.22 8.26 -20.46
CA THR A 243 -7.68 8.04 -20.44
C THR A 243 -8.22 7.25 -21.64
N ASN A 244 -7.40 6.93 -22.65
CA ASN A 244 -7.84 6.13 -23.81
C ASN A 244 -7.81 4.60 -23.58
N ALA A 245 -7.41 4.11 -22.40
CA ALA A 245 -7.34 2.67 -22.12
C ALA A 245 -8.49 2.14 -21.22
N THR A 246 -9.15 3.01 -20.44
CA THR A 246 -10.16 2.61 -19.45
C THR A 246 -11.51 3.23 -19.79
N LYS A 247 -12.50 2.41 -20.11
CA LYS A 247 -13.88 2.86 -20.36
C LYS A 247 -14.63 3.01 -19.04
N TYR A 248 -14.77 4.25 -18.57
CA TYR A 248 -15.75 4.63 -17.54
C TYR A 248 -17.08 5.00 -18.22
N ASP A 249 -18.22 4.70 -17.59
CA ASP A 249 -19.52 5.08 -18.17
C ASP A 249 -19.72 6.60 -18.10
N LEU A 250 -19.33 7.19 -16.97
CA LEU A 250 -19.36 8.63 -16.72
C LEU A 250 -18.07 9.03 -16.00
N VAL A 251 -17.44 10.10 -16.46
CA VAL A 251 -16.27 10.71 -15.82
C VAL A 251 -16.64 12.10 -15.31
N VAL A 252 -16.39 12.35 -14.02
CA VAL A 252 -16.54 13.68 -13.43
C VAL A 252 -15.14 14.27 -13.21
N ALA A 253 -14.87 15.43 -13.80
CA ALA A 253 -13.61 16.13 -13.60
C ALA A 253 -13.83 17.64 -13.56
N GLN A 254 -13.41 18.27 -12.47
CA GLN A 254 -13.57 19.72 -12.25
C GLN A 254 -12.81 20.57 -13.27
N ASP A 255 -11.76 20.01 -13.89
CA ASP A 255 -10.97 20.67 -14.94
C ASP A 255 -11.63 20.65 -16.33
N GLY A 256 -12.81 20.02 -16.45
CA GLY A 256 -13.52 19.85 -17.71
C GLY A 256 -12.98 18.74 -18.61
N SER A 257 -12.08 17.88 -18.13
CA SER A 257 -11.57 16.73 -18.90
C SER A 257 -12.51 15.53 -18.92
N GLY A 258 -13.56 15.53 -18.08
CA GLY A 258 -14.57 14.49 -17.97
C GLY A 258 -15.84 14.79 -18.77
N ASN A 259 -16.84 13.92 -18.63
CA ASN A 259 -18.20 14.14 -19.15
C ASN A 259 -18.94 15.26 -18.40
N PHE A 260 -18.69 15.37 -17.08
CA PHE A 260 -19.33 16.35 -16.20
C PHE A 260 -18.30 17.06 -15.32
N THR A 261 -18.65 18.24 -14.80
CA THR A 261 -17.80 18.98 -13.85
C THR A 261 -18.26 18.81 -12.40
N THR A 262 -19.50 18.33 -12.20
CA THR A 262 -20.06 18.06 -10.87
C THR A 262 -20.59 16.63 -10.76
N ILE A 263 -20.57 16.09 -9.54
CA ILE A 263 -21.09 14.75 -9.25
C ILE A 263 -22.60 14.69 -9.46
N ASN A 264 -23.33 15.75 -9.10
CA ASN A 264 -24.79 15.78 -9.23
C ASN A 264 -25.26 15.68 -10.68
N GLU A 265 -24.55 16.30 -11.62
CA GLU A 265 -24.85 16.16 -13.05
C GLU A 265 -24.63 14.71 -13.52
N ALA A 266 -23.54 14.07 -13.10
CA ALA A 266 -23.29 12.68 -13.43
C ALA A 266 -24.33 11.74 -12.82
N LEU A 267 -24.76 11.98 -11.57
CA LEU A 267 -25.83 11.23 -10.93
C LEU A 267 -27.16 11.38 -11.67
N ALA A 268 -27.48 12.58 -12.16
CA ALA A 268 -28.68 12.82 -12.96
C ALA A 268 -28.63 12.12 -14.33
N ALA A 269 -27.43 11.91 -14.88
CA ALA A 269 -27.21 11.21 -16.15
C ALA A 269 -27.04 9.69 -16.00
N ALA A 270 -26.81 9.19 -14.78
CA ALA A 270 -26.58 7.77 -14.54
C ALA A 270 -27.86 6.95 -14.81
N PRO A 271 -27.75 5.83 -15.54
CA PRO A 271 -28.91 4.97 -15.82
C PRO A 271 -29.42 4.32 -14.53
N ASN A 272 -30.74 4.28 -14.36
CA ASN A 272 -31.37 3.51 -13.28
C ASN A 272 -31.18 2.01 -13.53
N ASN A 273 -30.84 1.24 -12.49
CA ASN A 273 -30.70 -0.23 -12.53
C ASN A 273 -29.67 -0.76 -13.56
N SER A 274 -28.51 -0.10 -13.71
CA SER A 274 -27.42 -0.59 -14.56
C SER A 274 -26.93 -1.97 -14.12
N ASP A 275 -26.53 -2.83 -15.07
CA ASP A 275 -25.92 -4.13 -14.76
C ASP A 275 -24.80 -4.01 -13.70
N THR A 276 -24.84 -4.87 -12.68
CA THR A 276 -23.82 -4.89 -11.63
C THR A 276 -22.53 -5.52 -12.13
N ARG A 277 -21.40 -4.96 -11.73
CA ARG A 277 -20.08 -5.50 -12.07
C ARG A 277 -19.59 -6.41 -10.95
N SER A 278 -19.17 -7.62 -11.33
CA SER A 278 -18.66 -8.63 -10.41
C SER A 278 -17.64 -9.54 -11.09
N VAL A 279 -16.83 -10.25 -10.29
CA VAL A 279 -15.87 -11.23 -10.83
C VAL A 279 -16.56 -12.38 -11.56
N VAL A 280 -17.71 -12.87 -11.07
CA VAL A 280 -18.49 -13.90 -11.77
C VAL A 280 -18.95 -13.41 -13.14
N ASP A 281 -19.30 -12.13 -13.25
CA ASP A 281 -19.77 -11.51 -14.50
C ASP A 281 -18.60 -11.03 -15.39
N GLY A 282 -17.38 -11.50 -15.13
CA GLY A 282 -16.23 -11.30 -16.01
C GLY A 282 -15.46 -10.00 -15.79
N TRP A 283 -15.65 -9.32 -14.67
CA TRP A 283 -14.89 -8.11 -14.31
C TRP A 283 -13.70 -8.45 -13.42
N THR A 284 -12.63 -7.65 -13.48
CA THR A 284 -11.60 -7.68 -12.42
C THR A 284 -12.16 -7.06 -11.15
N THR A 285 -11.67 -7.43 -9.97
CA THR A 285 -12.06 -6.77 -8.72
C THR A 285 -11.87 -5.25 -8.80
N PHE A 286 -10.77 -4.80 -9.40
CA PHE A 286 -10.46 -3.38 -9.57
C PHE A 286 -11.51 -2.61 -10.39
N ARG A 287 -12.04 -3.22 -11.47
CA ARG A 287 -13.08 -2.63 -12.32
C ARG A 287 -14.51 -2.96 -11.87
N SER A 288 -14.68 -3.83 -10.89
CA SER A 288 -16.02 -4.16 -10.36
C SER A 288 -16.65 -3.01 -9.57
N SER A 289 -15.88 -1.95 -9.25
CA SER A 289 -16.35 -0.79 -8.49
C SER A 289 -17.49 -0.06 -9.19
N THR A 290 -18.61 0.15 -8.49
CA THR A 290 -19.69 1.05 -8.94
C THR A 290 -19.15 2.47 -9.09
N VAL A 291 -18.40 2.96 -8.09
CA VAL A 291 -17.72 4.27 -8.14
C VAL A 291 -16.23 4.10 -7.87
N ALA A 292 -15.40 4.71 -8.73
CA ALA A 292 -13.95 4.78 -8.57
C ALA A 292 -13.53 6.24 -8.33
N VAL A 293 -12.83 6.49 -7.23
CA VAL A 293 -12.33 7.81 -6.83
C VAL A 293 -10.83 7.86 -7.06
N LEU A 294 -10.41 8.68 -8.03
CA LEU A 294 -8.99 8.87 -8.41
C LEU A 294 -8.47 10.29 -8.10
N GLY A 295 -9.37 11.28 -7.97
CA GLY A 295 -8.99 12.68 -7.76
C GLY A 295 -8.66 12.96 -6.29
N ASN A 296 -7.45 13.48 -6.03
CA ASN A 296 -7.03 13.87 -4.69
C ASN A 296 -7.96 14.94 -4.10
N GLY A 297 -8.18 14.88 -2.77
CA GLY A 297 -9.06 15.82 -2.08
C GLY A 297 -10.55 15.57 -2.31
N PHE A 298 -10.93 14.41 -2.87
CA PHE A 298 -12.33 14.05 -3.07
C PHE A 298 -13.09 14.02 -1.74
N ILE A 299 -14.27 14.65 -1.69
CA ILE A 299 -15.16 14.65 -0.54
C ILE A 299 -16.53 14.15 -0.96
N ALA A 300 -17.07 13.18 -0.22
CA ALA A 300 -18.47 12.78 -0.32
C ALA A 300 -19.17 12.96 1.04
N LYS A 301 -20.40 13.46 1.00
CA LYS A 301 -21.24 13.64 2.19
C LYS A 301 -22.66 13.16 1.94
N GLY A 302 -23.21 12.35 2.84
CA GLY A 302 -24.64 12.01 2.84
C GLY A 302 -25.10 11.17 1.63
N ILE A 303 -24.24 10.31 1.09
CA ILE A 303 -24.53 9.52 -0.11
C ILE A 303 -24.26 8.03 0.12
N THR A 304 -25.07 7.18 -0.52
CA THR A 304 -24.88 5.71 -0.53
C THR A 304 -24.20 5.27 -1.82
N PHE A 305 -23.13 4.49 -1.69
CA PHE A 305 -22.50 3.76 -2.77
C PHE A 305 -22.86 2.28 -2.63
N GLU A 306 -23.48 1.71 -3.66
CA GLU A 306 -23.98 0.33 -3.63
C GLU A 306 -23.49 -0.48 -4.83
N ASN A 307 -23.17 -1.75 -4.57
CA ASN A 307 -23.08 -2.78 -5.59
C ASN A 307 -23.99 -3.95 -5.17
N TYR A 308 -25.09 -4.14 -5.89
CA TYR A 308 -26.15 -5.09 -5.55
C TYR A 308 -26.00 -6.47 -6.22
N ALA A 309 -24.80 -6.84 -6.70
CA ALA A 309 -24.56 -8.11 -7.40
C ALA A 309 -24.96 -9.35 -6.58
N GLY A 310 -24.78 -9.30 -5.25
CA GLY A 310 -25.13 -10.37 -4.32
C GLY A 310 -23.97 -11.28 -3.92
N PRO A 311 -24.15 -12.12 -2.88
CA PRO A 311 -23.08 -12.93 -2.29
C PRO A 311 -22.58 -14.07 -3.20
N SER A 312 -23.41 -14.47 -4.17
CA SER A 312 -23.06 -15.52 -5.15
C SER A 312 -22.22 -15.01 -6.32
N LYS A 313 -21.98 -13.70 -6.40
CA LYS A 313 -21.24 -13.05 -7.50
C LYS A 313 -19.76 -12.82 -7.18
N HIS A 314 -19.28 -13.34 -6.05
CA HIS A 314 -17.93 -13.11 -5.53
C HIS A 314 -17.63 -11.60 -5.38
N GLN A 315 -16.42 -11.15 -5.69
CA GLN A 315 -16.01 -9.77 -5.50
C GLN A 315 -16.85 -8.81 -6.36
N ALA A 316 -17.45 -7.81 -5.71
CA ALA A 316 -18.28 -6.80 -6.35
C ALA A 316 -18.20 -5.50 -5.54
N VAL A 317 -17.28 -4.62 -5.94
CA VAL A 317 -16.93 -3.42 -5.17
C VAL A 317 -18.02 -2.34 -5.30
N ALA A 318 -18.45 -1.75 -4.19
CA ALA A 318 -19.34 -0.59 -4.20
C ALA A 318 -18.55 0.70 -4.45
N LEU A 319 -17.47 0.92 -3.70
CA LEU A 319 -16.57 2.05 -3.91
C LEU A 319 -15.11 1.63 -3.82
N ARG A 320 -14.32 2.12 -4.78
CA ARG A 320 -12.86 2.08 -4.73
C ARG A 320 -12.31 3.49 -4.62
N SER A 321 -11.45 3.74 -3.63
CA SER A 321 -10.71 5.01 -3.53
C SER A 321 -9.21 4.75 -3.62
N GLY A 322 -8.56 5.38 -4.61
CA GLY A 322 -7.11 5.48 -4.73
C GLY A 322 -6.64 6.94 -4.68
N ALA A 323 -7.44 7.82 -4.10
CA ALA A 323 -7.19 9.27 -4.02
C ALA A 323 -6.60 9.67 -2.67
N ASP A 324 -5.51 10.44 -2.70
CA ASP A 324 -4.90 11.02 -1.50
C ASP A 324 -5.83 12.10 -0.94
N PHE A 325 -5.90 12.19 0.39
CA PHE A 325 -6.76 13.14 1.09
C PHE A 325 -8.25 13.01 0.73
N SER A 326 -8.70 11.78 0.44
CA SER A 326 -10.13 11.54 0.24
C SER A 326 -10.87 11.39 1.58
N ALA A 327 -12.02 12.04 1.70
CA ALA A 327 -12.84 12.02 2.91
C ALA A 327 -14.31 11.70 2.63
N PHE A 328 -14.90 10.89 3.49
CA PHE A 328 -16.29 10.43 3.40
C PHE A 328 -16.99 10.69 4.72
N TYR A 329 -18.11 11.42 4.70
CA TYR A 329 -18.84 11.81 5.89
C TYR A 329 -20.32 11.46 5.78
N GLN A 330 -20.85 10.67 6.72
CA GLN A 330 -22.26 10.23 6.68
C GLN A 330 -22.61 9.52 5.36
N CYS A 331 -21.66 8.74 4.84
CA CYS A 331 -21.86 7.93 3.64
C CYS A 331 -22.18 6.48 4.02
N SER A 332 -22.89 5.79 3.14
CA SER A 332 -23.14 4.36 3.26
C SER A 332 -22.46 3.59 2.15
N PHE A 333 -21.88 2.43 2.46
CA PHE A 333 -21.22 1.54 1.51
C PHE A 333 -21.85 0.16 1.62
N VAL A 334 -22.50 -0.29 0.56
CA VAL A 334 -23.35 -1.48 0.60
C VAL A 334 -22.97 -2.45 -0.52
N ALA A 335 -22.48 -3.62 -0.15
CA ALA A 335 -22.40 -4.77 -1.05
C ALA A 335 -22.39 -6.07 -0.22
N TYR A 336 -21.67 -7.08 -0.71
CA TYR A 336 -21.39 -8.33 -0.03
C TYR A 336 -19.88 -8.51 0.08
N GLN A 337 -19.26 -9.30 -0.81
CA GLN A 337 -17.83 -9.50 -0.83
C GLN A 337 -17.11 -8.30 -1.46
N ASP A 338 -16.02 -7.85 -0.83
CA ASP A 338 -15.16 -6.75 -1.32
C ASP A 338 -15.88 -5.39 -1.43
N THR A 339 -16.77 -5.05 -0.49
CA THR A 339 -17.62 -3.84 -0.56
C THR A 339 -16.84 -2.54 -0.75
N LEU A 340 -15.85 -2.28 0.10
CA LEU A 340 -15.09 -1.03 0.14
C LEU A 340 -13.61 -1.29 -0.10
N TYR A 341 -13.15 -0.88 -1.28
CA TYR A 341 -11.75 -0.99 -1.68
C TYR A 341 -10.99 0.30 -1.33
N VAL A 342 -10.43 0.34 -0.11
CA VAL A 342 -9.48 1.36 0.35
C VAL A 342 -8.11 1.12 -0.30
N HIS A 343 -8.05 1.32 -1.61
CA HIS A 343 -6.97 0.86 -2.49
C HIS A 343 -5.60 1.39 -2.06
N SER A 344 -5.39 2.70 -2.04
CA SER A 344 -4.09 3.32 -1.77
C SER A 344 -4.22 4.73 -1.17
N LEU A 345 -3.07 5.32 -0.78
CA LEU A 345 -2.92 6.70 -0.29
C LEU A 345 -3.70 6.98 1.02
N ARG A 346 -3.88 8.26 1.42
CA ARG A 346 -4.52 8.62 2.70
C ARG A 346 -6.01 8.85 2.56
N GLN A 347 -6.79 8.25 3.46
CA GLN A 347 -8.25 8.31 3.42
C GLN A 347 -8.86 8.46 4.82
N PHE A 348 -10.02 9.13 4.91
CA PHE A 348 -10.75 9.31 6.17
C PHE A 348 -12.25 9.03 6.00
N TYR A 349 -12.81 8.21 6.87
CA TYR A 349 -14.23 7.85 6.87
C TYR A 349 -14.82 8.19 8.24
N ARG A 350 -15.84 9.04 8.27
CA ARG A 350 -16.45 9.58 9.49
C ARG A 350 -17.95 9.37 9.50
N GLU A 351 -18.49 8.79 10.58
CA GLU A 351 -19.94 8.57 10.72
C GLU A 351 -20.55 7.83 9.53
N CYS A 352 -19.79 6.92 8.93
CA CYS A 352 -20.23 6.13 7.79
C CYS A 352 -20.83 4.80 8.23
N ASP A 353 -21.70 4.21 7.41
CA ASP A 353 -22.15 2.83 7.56
C ASP A 353 -21.55 1.94 6.46
N ILE A 354 -20.89 0.85 6.84
CA ILE A 354 -20.26 -0.09 5.91
C ILE A 354 -20.88 -1.47 6.11
N TYR A 355 -21.47 -2.02 5.05
CA TYR A 355 -22.14 -3.31 5.06
C TYR A 355 -21.49 -4.29 4.10
N GLY A 356 -21.17 -5.50 4.56
CA GLY A 356 -20.65 -6.54 3.68
C GLY A 356 -20.48 -7.90 4.34
N THR A 357 -19.83 -8.83 3.64
CA THR A 357 -19.64 -10.22 4.09
C THR A 357 -18.17 -10.58 4.17
N ILE A 358 -17.56 -10.98 3.06
CA ILE A 358 -16.16 -11.41 2.96
C ILE A 358 -15.30 -10.21 2.59
N ASP A 359 -14.23 -9.97 3.36
CA ASP A 359 -13.18 -8.99 3.08
C ASP A 359 -13.71 -7.59 2.73
N PHE A 360 -14.80 -7.17 3.38
CA PHE A 360 -15.58 -6.06 2.84
C PHE A 360 -14.98 -4.67 3.09
N ILE A 361 -13.88 -4.57 3.85
CA ILE A 361 -12.96 -3.43 3.87
C ILE A 361 -11.57 -3.95 3.55
N PHE A 362 -11.05 -3.68 2.36
CA PHE A 362 -9.79 -4.25 1.90
C PHE A 362 -8.97 -3.26 1.09
N GLY A 363 -7.66 -3.54 0.97
CA GLY A 363 -6.72 -2.68 0.26
C GLY A 363 -5.50 -2.31 1.10
N ASN A 364 -4.74 -1.33 0.62
CA ASN A 364 -3.47 -0.93 1.21
C ASN A 364 -3.35 0.60 1.36
N ALA A 365 -4.45 1.31 1.53
CA ALA A 365 -4.43 2.71 1.97
C ALA A 365 -3.84 2.88 3.38
N ALA A 366 -3.46 4.10 3.73
CA ALA A 366 -3.39 4.56 5.11
C ALA A 366 -4.76 5.17 5.44
N VAL A 367 -5.61 4.43 6.15
CA VAL A 367 -7.02 4.82 6.34
C VAL A 367 -7.41 4.81 7.82
N VAL A 368 -8.19 5.81 8.22
CA VAL A 368 -8.86 5.86 9.52
C VAL A 368 -10.38 5.91 9.32
N PHE A 369 -11.07 4.96 9.92
CA PHE A 369 -12.51 4.99 10.14
C PHE A 369 -12.75 5.52 11.56
N GLN A 370 -13.52 6.59 11.70
CA GLN A 370 -13.81 7.21 12.98
C GLN A 370 -15.32 7.33 13.19
N ASN A 371 -15.81 6.91 14.37
CA ASN A 371 -17.24 6.96 14.71
C ASN A 371 -18.17 6.35 13.65
N SER A 372 -17.70 5.33 12.93
CA SER A 372 -18.46 4.67 11.86
C SER A 372 -19.08 3.35 12.36
N ASN A 373 -20.07 2.83 11.65
CA ASN A 373 -20.66 1.53 11.93
C ASN A 373 -20.27 0.51 10.86
N LEU A 374 -19.75 -0.62 11.30
CA LEU A 374 -19.38 -1.74 10.45
C LEU A 374 -20.36 -2.89 10.69
N TYR A 375 -21.05 -3.32 9.65
CA TYR A 375 -22.14 -4.29 9.71
C TYR A 375 -21.86 -5.52 8.86
N ALA A 376 -21.63 -6.66 9.52
CA ALA A 376 -21.53 -7.95 8.85
C ALA A 376 -22.94 -8.43 8.43
N ARG A 377 -23.12 -8.71 7.14
CA ARG A 377 -24.38 -9.20 6.56
C ARG A 377 -24.46 -10.72 6.56
N ARG A 378 -25.63 -11.27 6.23
CA ARG A 378 -25.78 -12.71 5.97
C ARG A 378 -25.04 -13.09 4.66
N PRO A 379 -24.03 -13.96 4.72
CA PRO A 379 -23.37 -14.48 3.51
C PRO A 379 -24.12 -15.71 2.96
N ASN A 380 -23.58 -16.34 1.91
CA ASN A 380 -24.07 -17.66 1.50
C ASN A 380 -23.70 -18.74 2.53
N ASP A 381 -24.43 -19.85 2.50
CA ASP A 381 -24.13 -21.01 3.36
C ASP A 381 -22.67 -21.46 3.22
N ASN A 382 -22.07 -21.88 4.32
CA ASN A 382 -20.65 -22.29 4.45
C ASN A 382 -19.61 -21.17 4.24
N GLN A 383 -20.02 -19.93 4.02
CA GLN A 383 -19.12 -18.78 4.04
C GLN A 383 -18.94 -18.24 5.46
N GLN A 384 -17.93 -17.39 5.62
CA GLN A 384 -17.62 -16.67 6.85
C GLN A 384 -17.57 -15.18 6.53
N ASN A 385 -17.87 -14.35 7.52
CA ASN A 385 -17.73 -12.91 7.38
C ASN A 385 -16.36 -12.45 7.86
N ILE A 386 -15.76 -11.50 7.16
CA ILE A 386 -14.47 -10.91 7.47
C ILE A 386 -14.57 -9.40 7.27
N PHE A 387 -14.43 -8.64 8.36
CA PHE A 387 -14.49 -7.18 8.31
C PHE A 387 -13.35 -6.58 7.50
N THR A 388 -12.11 -7.08 7.66
CA THR A 388 -10.94 -6.48 7.02
C THR A 388 -10.01 -7.48 6.33
N ALA A 389 -9.49 -7.11 5.16
CA ALA A 389 -8.43 -7.83 4.47
C ALA A 389 -7.33 -6.85 4.02
N GLN A 390 -6.41 -6.53 4.94
CA GLN A 390 -5.41 -5.50 4.71
C GLN A 390 -4.23 -6.02 3.88
N GLY A 391 -3.81 -5.23 2.89
CA GLY A 391 -2.95 -5.64 1.80
C GLY A 391 -1.51 -5.10 1.84
N ARG A 392 -0.91 -4.85 3.01
CA ARG A 392 0.47 -4.35 3.08
C ARG A 392 1.50 -5.43 2.75
N GLU A 393 2.29 -5.21 1.69
CA GLU A 393 3.32 -6.15 1.21
C GLU A 393 4.74 -5.83 1.70
N ASP A 394 5.00 -4.62 2.19
CA ASP A 394 6.33 -4.20 2.64
C ASP A 394 6.29 -3.51 4.02
N PRO A 395 7.15 -3.87 4.98
CA PRO A 395 7.19 -3.29 6.32
C PRO A 395 7.59 -1.80 6.33
N ASN A 396 8.13 -1.28 5.24
CA ASN A 396 8.46 0.13 5.07
C ASN A 396 7.30 0.98 4.57
N GLN A 397 6.20 0.37 4.11
CA GLN A 397 4.99 1.11 3.80
C GLN A 397 4.34 1.66 5.08
N ASN A 398 3.84 2.89 5.00
CA ASN A 398 3.15 3.59 6.07
C ASN A 398 1.63 3.32 6.10
N THR A 399 1.19 2.23 5.47
CA THR A 399 -0.22 1.90 5.20
C THR A 399 -0.85 0.95 6.24
N GLY A 400 -2.18 0.86 6.27
CA GLY A 400 -2.92 0.02 7.21
C GLY A 400 -4.35 0.52 7.41
N ILE A 401 -5.17 -0.30 8.07
CA ILE A 401 -6.55 0.03 8.42
C ILE A 401 -6.64 0.33 9.92
N SER A 402 -7.06 1.54 10.28
CA SER A 402 -7.32 1.94 11.67
C SER A 402 -8.82 2.15 11.87
N ILE A 403 -9.42 1.38 12.79
CA ILE A 403 -10.83 1.45 13.17
C ILE A 403 -10.92 2.06 14.57
N LEU A 404 -11.36 3.31 14.66
CA LEU A 404 -11.28 4.13 15.87
C LEU A 404 -12.66 4.57 16.34
N ASN A 405 -13.07 4.10 17.52
CA ASN A 405 -14.38 4.38 18.13
C ASN A 405 -15.56 4.03 17.20
N CYS A 406 -15.44 2.94 16.47
CA CYS A 406 -16.50 2.44 15.59
C CYS A 406 -17.39 1.43 16.32
N LYS A 407 -18.53 1.12 15.73
CA LYS A 407 -19.37 -0.03 16.11
C LYS A 407 -19.09 -1.20 15.16
N VAL A 408 -18.96 -2.40 15.71
CA VAL A 408 -18.78 -3.65 14.95
C VAL A 408 -19.94 -4.57 15.32
N ALA A 409 -20.85 -4.82 14.38
CA ALA A 409 -22.12 -5.49 14.66
C ALA A 409 -22.60 -6.36 13.48
N ALA A 410 -23.59 -7.20 13.75
CA ALA A 410 -24.35 -7.89 12.71
C ALA A 410 -25.39 -6.92 12.10
N ALA A 411 -25.58 -7.01 10.78
CA ALA A 411 -26.70 -6.38 10.09
C ALA A 411 -28.01 -7.13 10.39
N ALA A 412 -29.14 -6.50 10.10
CA ALA A 412 -30.47 -7.04 10.41
C ALA A 412 -30.74 -8.43 9.80
N ASP A 413 -30.15 -8.72 8.62
CA ASP A 413 -30.30 -9.99 7.92
C ASP A 413 -29.49 -11.15 8.56
N LEU A 414 -28.41 -10.83 9.27
CA LEU A 414 -27.55 -11.81 9.95
C LEU A 414 -28.05 -12.14 11.36
N ILE A 415 -28.66 -11.19 12.08
CA ILE A 415 -29.09 -11.35 13.48
C ILE A 415 -29.89 -12.65 13.72
N PRO A 416 -30.90 -13.01 12.89
CA PRO A 416 -31.71 -14.21 13.12
C PRO A 416 -30.96 -15.53 12.97
N VAL A 417 -29.80 -15.51 12.29
CA VAL A 417 -29.00 -16.69 11.95
C VAL A 417 -27.56 -16.56 12.44
N LEU A 418 -27.31 -15.71 13.44
CA LEU A 418 -25.97 -15.35 13.92
C LEU A 418 -25.12 -16.57 14.30
N SER A 419 -25.73 -17.59 14.91
CA SER A 419 -25.03 -18.82 15.33
C SER A 419 -24.59 -19.72 14.18
N GLN A 420 -25.09 -19.49 12.96
CA GLN A 420 -24.77 -20.28 11.78
C GLN A 420 -23.52 -19.78 11.05
N PHE A 421 -23.14 -18.51 11.24
CA PHE A 421 -22.07 -17.86 10.49
C PHE A 421 -21.03 -17.27 11.44
N ARG A 422 -19.77 -17.69 11.25
CA ARG A 422 -18.65 -17.09 11.98
C ARG A 422 -18.25 -15.76 11.34
N THR A 423 -17.90 -14.79 12.17
CA THR A 423 -17.45 -13.46 11.73
C THR A 423 -16.15 -13.07 12.42
N PHE A 424 -15.18 -12.61 11.64
CA PHE A 424 -13.83 -12.25 12.12
C PHE A 424 -13.51 -10.78 11.83
N LEU A 425 -12.69 -10.16 12.68
CA LEU A 425 -12.19 -8.79 12.54
C LEU A 425 -11.34 -8.61 11.28
N GLY A 426 -10.60 -9.64 10.88
CA GLY A 426 -9.83 -9.61 9.64
C GLY A 426 -9.02 -10.85 9.35
N ARG A 427 -8.40 -10.87 8.15
CA ARG A 427 -7.43 -11.89 7.71
C ARG A 427 -6.32 -11.29 6.83
N PRO A 428 -5.08 -11.80 6.88
CA PRO A 428 -3.93 -11.13 6.28
C PRO A 428 -3.81 -11.40 4.78
N TRP A 429 -4.43 -10.55 3.96
CA TRP A 429 -4.33 -10.68 2.50
C TRP A 429 -2.88 -10.67 2.01
N LYS A 430 -2.01 -9.87 2.66
CA LYS A 430 -0.58 -9.76 2.33
C LYS A 430 0.32 -9.91 3.55
N GLN A 431 1.61 -10.15 3.29
CA GLN A 431 2.59 -10.62 4.28
C GLN A 431 2.73 -9.71 5.51
N TYR A 432 2.62 -8.39 5.36
CA TYR A 432 2.78 -7.43 6.46
C TYR A 432 1.46 -6.75 6.83
N SER A 433 0.33 -7.46 6.61
CA SER A 433 -1.03 -6.98 6.90
C SER A 433 -1.09 -6.23 8.23
N ARG A 434 -1.73 -5.06 8.25
CA ARG A 434 -1.77 -4.17 9.42
C ARG A 434 -3.15 -3.57 9.64
N THR A 435 -3.83 -4.05 10.68
CA THR A 435 -5.16 -3.59 11.08
C THR A 435 -5.22 -3.38 12.59
N VAL A 436 -5.85 -2.29 13.03
CA VAL A 436 -6.03 -1.99 14.46
C VAL A 436 -7.46 -1.58 14.75
N PHE A 437 -8.07 -2.18 15.77
CA PHE A 437 -9.35 -1.77 16.34
C PHE A 437 -9.12 -1.11 17.70
N MET A 438 -9.53 0.14 17.85
CA MET A 438 -9.32 0.92 19.07
C MET A 438 -10.62 1.59 19.54
N PHE A 439 -10.87 1.57 20.85
CA PHE A 439 -12.05 2.18 21.48
C PHE A 439 -13.38 1.78 20.84
N SER A 440 -13.43 0.67 20.09
CA SER A 440 -14.58 0.31 19.28
C SER A 440 -15.53 -0.57 20.10
N LYS A 441 -16.84 -0.39 19.89
CA LYS A 441 -17.87 -1.25 20.48
C LYS A 441 -18.05 -2.48 19.59
N MET A 442 -17.63 -3.64 20.08
CA MET A 442 -17.79 -4.93 19.42
C MET A 442 -18.97 -5.68 20.02
N GLU A 443 -20.03 -5.83 19.24
CA GLU A 443 -21.18 -6.68 19.61
C GLU A 443 -20.79 -8.17 19.51
N SER A 444 -21.69 -9.07 19.93
CA SER A 444 -21.43 -10.51 20.05
C SER A 444 -21.23 -11.26 18.73
N VAL A 445 -21.21 -10.53 17.61
CA VAL A 445 -20.98 -11.08 16.27
C VAL A 445 -19.55 -11.59 16.09
N VAL A 446 -18.58 -11.03 16.81
CA VAL A 446 -17.15 -11.35 16.65
C VAL A 446 -16.85 -12.72 17.25
N ASP A 447 -16.33 -13.65 16.44
CA ASP A 447 -15.84 -14.96 16.89
C ASP A 447 -14.76 -14.76 17.98
N PRO A 448 -14.75 -15.56 19.07
CA PRO A 448 -13.77 -15.41 20.15
C PRO A 448 -12.29 -15.43 19.68
N ARG A 449 -11.98 -16.15 18.59
CA ARG A 449 -10.64 -16.14 17.97
C ARG A 449 -10.24 -14.77 17.46
N GLY A 450 -11.21 -13.92 17.10
CA GLY A 450 -11.06 -12.56 16.61
C GLY A 450 -10.57 -12.46 15.17
N TRP A 451 -9.55 -13.21 14.79
CA TRP A 451 -8.86 -13.11 13.50
C TRP A 451 -8.80 -14.47 12.80
N LEU A 452 -8.79 -14.45 11.46
CA LEU A 452 -8.80 -15.66 10.62
C LEU A 452 -7.51 -15.75 9.79
N GLU A 453 -6.97 -16.96 9.65
CA GLU A 453 -5.82 -17.21 8.78
C GLU A 453 -6.17 -16.90 7.32
N TRP A 454 -5.20 -16.43 6.53
CA TRP A 454 -5.37 -16.35 5.08
C TRP A 454 -5.16 -17.72 4.42
N ASN A 455 -4.01 -18.34 4.69
CA ASN A 455 -3.67 -19.68 4.24
C ASN A 455 -2.56 -20.29 5.12
N GLY A 456 -2.91 -21.30 5.92
CA GLY A 456 -1.96 -21.94 6.83
C GLY A 456 -1.27 -20.93 7.75
N THR A 457 0.07 -20.94 7.76
CA THR A 457 0.90 -20.04 8.58
C THR A 457 1.34 -18.76 7.87
N PHE A 458 0.82 -18.48 6.67
CA PHE A 458 1.17 -17.27 5.93
C PHE A 458 0.91 -16.00 6.76
N ALA A 459 1.91 -15.11 6.78
CA ALA A 459 1.90 -13.79 7.42
C ALA A 459 1.77 -13.75 8.95
N LEU A 460 1.50 -14.87 9.63
CA LEU A 460 1.18 -14.89 11.07
C LEU A 460 2.29 -14.28 11.95
N ASP A 461 3.54 -14.39 11.52
CA ASP A 461 4.72 -13.86 12.23
C ASP A 461 5.04 -12.39 11.91
N THR A 462 4.57 -11.89 10.76
CA THR A 462 4.97 -10.59 10.19
C THR A 462 3.85 -9.55 10.15
N LEU A 463 2.59 -9.98 10.25
CA LEU A 463 1.44 -9.10 10.37
C LEU A 463 1.47 -8.29 11.67
N TYR A 464 0.66 -7.23 11.72
CA TYR A 464 0.40 -6.46 12.93
C TYR A 464 -1.12 -6.31 13.12
N TYR A 465 -1.70 -7.13 13.99
CA TYR A 465 -3.11 -7.03 14.37
C TYR A 465 -3.23 -6.62 15.83
N GLY A 466 -3.84 -5.45 16.04
CA GLY A 466 -3.90 -4.79 17.33
C GLY A 466 -5.33 -4.53 17.80
N GLU A 467 -5.58 -4.75 19.10
CA GLU A 467 -6.80 -4.35 19.78
C GLU A 467 -6.44 -3.44 20.97
N TYR A 468 -7.09 -2.27 21.09
CA TYR A 468 -6.83 -1.31 22.18
C TYR A 468 -8.14 -0.79 22.79
N MET A 469 -8.38 -1.08 24.07
CA MET A 469 -9.51 -0.52 24.83
C MET A 469 -10.88 -0.67 24.14
N ASN A 470 -11.09 -1.77 23.41
CA ASN A 470 -12.38 -2.10 22.82
C ASN A 470 -13.38 -2.51 23.92
N ARG A 471 -14.67 -2.32 23.65
CA ARG A 471 -15.76 -2.60 24.62
C ARG A 471 -16.86 -3.44 23.98
N GLY A 472 -17.71 -4.04 24.80
CA GLY A 472 -18.84 -4.85 24.36
C GLY A 472 -18.56 -6.36 24.36
N PRO A 473 -19.58 -7.19 24.13
CA PRO A 473 -19.48 -8.64 24.30
C PRO A 473 -18.47 -9.31 23.34
N GLY A 474 -18.21 -8.73 22.16
CA GLY A 474 -17.23 -9.25 21.19
C GLY A 474 -15.78 -8.85 21.47
N SER A 475 -15.52 -7.99 22.47
CA SER A 475 -14.19 -7.42 22.72
C SER A 475 -13.32 -8.23 23.70
N ASN A 476 -13.80 -9.37 24.22
CA ASN A 476 -13.01 -10.20 25.11
C ASN A 476 -11.82 -10.85 24.35
N THR A 477 -10.61 -10.58 24.80
CA THR A 477 -9.38 -11.05 24.15
C THR A 477 -8.82 -12.37 24.71
N SER A 478 -9.44 -12.98 25.73
CA SER A 478 -8.90 -14.16 26.43
C SER A 478 -8.78 -15.42 25.57
N ALA A 479 -9.55 -15.50 24.48
CA ALA A 479 -9.60 -16.64 23.55
C ALA A 479 -9.12 -16.29 22.13
N ARG A 480 -8.44 -15.14 21.98
CA ARG A 480 -7.91 -14.70 20.69
C ARG A 480 -6.81 -15.65 20.22
N VAL A 481 -6.54 -15.60 18.92
CA VAL A 481 -5.40 -16.30 18.30
C VAL A 481 -4.08 -16.00 19.00
N THR A 482 -3.16 -16.96 19.00
CA THR A 482 -1.84 -16.85 19.65
C THR A 482 -0.71 -16.51 18.67
N TRP A 483 -1.02 -15.87 17.55
CA TRP A 483 -0.04 -15.56 16.51
C TRP A 483 0.97 -14.50 16.98
N PRO A 484 2.26 -14.57 16.61
CA PRO A 484 3.24 -13.55 17.01
C PRO A 484 2.90 -12.13 16.50
N GLY A 485 2.22 -12.03 15.36
CA GLY A 485 1.76 -10.75 14.82
C GLY A 485 0.52 -10.16 15.52
N TYR A 486 -0.21 -10.95 16.32
CA TYR A 486 -1.35 -10.46 17.11
C TYR A 486 -0.89 -9.89 18.45
N ARG A 487 -1.53 -8.80 18.92
CA ARG A 487 -1.30 -8.26 20.25
C ARG A 487 -2.48 -7.46 20.80
N VAL A 488 -2.71 -7.60 22.10
CA VAL A 488 -3.47 -6.62 22.88
C VAL A 488 -2.54 -5.44 23.16
N ILE A 489 -2.87 -4.27 22.63
CA ILE A 489 -2.07 -3.06 22.83
C ILE A 489 -2.34 -2.56 24.25
N ASN A 490 -1.28 -2.38 25.04
CA ASN A 490 -1.38 -1.88 26.42
C ASN A 490 -0.78 -0.48 26.59
N SER A 491 -0.22 0.09 25.52
CA SER A 491 0.46 1.39 25.53
C SER A 491 -0.34 2.40 24.73
N SER A 492 -0.75 3.50 25.37
CA SER A 492 -1.38 4.63 24.68
C SER A 492 -0.44 5.26 23.64
N THR A 493 0.88 5.21 23.86
CA THR A 493 1.89 5.68 22.89
C THR A 493 1.89 4.86 21.61
N GLU A 494 1.73 3.53 21.72
CA GLU A 494 1.62 2.63 20.58
C GLU A 494 0.28 2.84 19.85
N ALA A 495 -0.83 2.83 20.58
CA ALA A 495 -2.16 3.08 20.02
C ALA A 495 -2.25 4.45 19.32
N SER A 496 -1.59 5.48 19.86
CA SER A 496 -1.59 6.84 19.29
C SER A 496 -1.01 6.89 17.89
N GLN A 497 -0.15 5.93 17.48
CA GLN A 497 0.38 5.87 16.10
C GLN A 497 -0.70 5.63 15.05
N PHE A 498 -1.85 5.08 15.45
CA PHE A 498 -2.97 4.74 14.56
C PHE A 498 -4.11 5.78 14.61
N THR A 499 -3.88 6.94 15.24
CA THR A 499 -4.85 8.05 15.30
C THR A 499 -4.84 8.90 14.03
N VAL A 500 -5.87 9.71 13.85
CA VAL A 500 -6.01 10.61 12.68
C VAL A 500 -4.78 11.49 12.47
N ALA A 501 -4.24 12.09 13.52
CA ALA A 501 -3.07 12.97 13.41
C ALA A 501 -1.79 12.24 13.04
N ASN A 502 -1.50 11.09 13.66
CA ASN A 502 -0.22 10.41 13.45
C ASN A 502 -0.23 9.50 12.21
N PHE A 503 -1.36 8.86 11.93
CA PHE A 503 -1.44 7.82 10.91
C PHE A 503 -1.66 8.38 9.51
N ILE A 504 -2.53 9.38 9.37
CA ILE A 504 -2.92 9.97 8.08
C ILE A 504 -2.66 11.48 8.02
N GLN A 505 -1.89 12.01 8.98
CA GLN A 505 -1.52 13.42 9.07
C GLN A 505 -2.76 14.34 9.02
N GLY A 506 -3.89 13.90 9.60
CA GLY A 506 -5.21 14.52 9.39
C GLY A 506 -5.30 15.99 9.77
N ASN A 507 -4.49 16.46 10.72
CA ASN A 507 -4.41 17.88 11.09
C ASN A 507 -4.02 18.79 9.92
N GLN A 508 -3.31 18.26 8.92
CA GLN A 508 -2.79 19.04 7.80
C GLN A 508 -3.86 19.29 6.71
N TRP A 509 -4.87 18.43 6.60
CA TRP A 509 -5.78 18.44 5.44
C TRP A 509 -7.27 18.34 5.80
N LEU A 510 -7.64 17.68 6.90
CA LEU A 510 -9.04 17.56 7.30
C LEU A 510 -9.72 18.88 7.68
N PRO A 511 -9.05 19.89 8.29
CA PRO A 511 -9.71 21.17 8.57
C PRO A 511 -10.33 21.85 7.34
N ALA A 512 -9.69 21.72 6.17
CA ALA A 512 -10.19 22.28 4.92
C ALA A 512 -11.46 21.57 4.39
N THR A 513 -11.73 20.34 4.85
CA THR A 513 -12.90 19.56 4.43
C THR A 513 -14.18 19.94 5.18
N THR A 514 -14.07 20.65 6.31
CA THR A 514 -15.16 20.92 7.27
C THR A 514 -15.80 19.68 7.92
N ILE A 515 -15.27 18.48 7.67
CA ILE A 515 -15.73 17.24 8.30
C ILE A 515 -15.23 17.19 9.75
N PRO A 516 -16.10 16.88 10.73
CA PRO A 516 -15.68 16.77 12.12
C PRO A 516 -14.72 15.59 12.31
N PHE A 517 -13.62 15.83 13.03
CA PHE A 517 -12.69 14.79 13.43
C PHE A 517 -12.06 15.14 14.77
N TYR A 518 -11.60 14.12 15.49
CA TYR A 518 -10.68 14.32 16.59
C TYR A 518 -9.30 13.71 16.25
N PRO A 519 -8.19 14.41 16.51
CA PRO A 519 -6.89 14.04 16.00
C PRO A 519 -6.23 12.86 16.73
N ASN A 520 -6.47 12.72 18.03
CA ASN A 520 -5.74 11.83 18.94
C ASN A 520 -6.68 10.87 19.67
N LEU A 521 -6.15 10.03 20.55
CA LEU A 521 -6.98 9.22 21.45
C LEU A 521 -7.74 10.14 22.42
N THR A 522 -9.07 10.26 22.29
CA THR A 522 -9.91 11.05 23.20
C THR A 522 -10.71 10.10 24.10
N ALA A 523 -10.59 10.28 25.42
CA ALA A 523 -11.28 9.45 26.42
C ALA A 523 -12.78 9.73 26.54
N THR A 524 -13.29 10.77 25.88
CA THR A 524 -14.65 11.33 26.07
C THR A 524 -15.77 10.60 25.34
N SER A 525 -15.53 9.42 24.75
CA SER A 525 -16.59 8.58 24.16
C SER A 525 -17.03 7.43 25.09
N ALA A 526 -16.63 7.46 26.36
CA ALA A 526 -17.04 6.55 27.41
C ALA A 526 -18.01 7.23 28.38
N ILE A 527 -19.17 7.65 27.86
CA ILE A 527 -20.39 7.88 28.66
C ILE A 527 -21.56 7.29 27.87
#